data_AF-A0A1I0II68-F1
#
_entry.id   AF-A0A1I0II68-F1
#
_cell.length_a   1.000
_cell.length_b   1.000
_cell.length_c   1.000
_cell.angle_alpha   90.00
_cell.angle_beta   90.00
_cell.angle_gamma   90.00
#
_symmetry.space_group_name_H-M   'P 1'
#
loop_
_entity.id
_entity.type
_entity.pdbx_description
1 polymer ?
#
loop_
_entity_poly.entity_id
_entity_poly.type
_entity_poly.pdbx_seq_one_letter_code
_entity_poly.pdbx_strand_id
1 'polypeptide(L)'
;MKALALLTTVPSDAHNWNLIFMQLLLEENGFTVINLGPCVPYDLLASACLKHNPDVVVVSTINGHGFIEGKALITETRKVPGLADTPFFIGGKLSTDATLSHLYAVELELAGYRKAFNGGDGLPDFLQQLEQIKSRKTTLSVLPPPR
;
A
#
# COMPACT_ATOMS: atom_id res chain seq x y z
N MET A 1 -8.69 8.40 -16.99
CA MET A 1 -7.56 8.97 -16.20
C MET A 1 -6.74 7.82 -15.64
N LYS A 2 -5.40 7.94 -15.59
CA LYS A 2 -4.50 6.90 -15.04
C LYS A 2 -4.79 6.68 -13.54
N ALA A 3 -4.69 5.44 -13.05
CA ALA A 3 -4.82 5.16 -11.62
C ALA A 3 -3.62 5.76 -10.87
N LEU A 4 -3.82 6.26 -9.67
CA LEU A 4 -2.82 6.92 -8.83
C LEU A 4 -2.45 6.00 -7.67
N ALA A 5 -1.17 5.67 -7.57
CA ALA A 5 -0.61 4.93 -6.44
C ALA A 5 0.24 5.87 -5.59
N LEU A 6 0.12 5.75 -4.27
CA LEU A 6 1.05 6.34 -3.32
C LEU A 6 1.95 5.23 -2.77
N LEU A 7 3.26 5.46 -2.78
CA LEU A 7 4.26 4.46 -2.42
C LEU A 7 5.16 4.98 -1.29
N THR A 8 5.42 4.16 -0.28
CA THR A 8 6.32 4.48 0.84
C THR A 8 6.83 3.22 1.55
N THR A 9 7.69 3.38 2.56
CA THR A 9 8.05 2.34 3.54
C THR A 9 7.39 2.61 4.90
N VAL A 10 7.63 1.75 5.88
CA VAL A 10 7.31 2.05 7.30
C VAL A 10 8.35 3.03 7.89
N PRO A 11 8.03 3.78 8.97
CA PRO A 11 8.88 4.85 9.48
C PRO A 11 10.32 4.46 9.81
N SER A 12 10.56 3.23 10.28
CA SER A 12 11.92 2.76 10.61
C SER A 12 12.71 2.21 9.42
N ASP A 13 12.12 2.17 8.22
CA ASP A 13 12.70 1.48 7.07
C ASP A 13 13.30 2.46 6.05
N ALA A 14 14.63 2.55 6.06
CA ALA A 14 15.42 3.42 5.19
C ALA A 14 15.77 2.81 3.81
N HIS A 15 15.28 1.62 3.49
CA HIS A 15 15.59 0.98 2.22
C HIS A 15 14.90 1.72 1.06
N ASN A 16 15.68 2.06 0.04
CA ASN A 16 15.21 2.83 -1.13
C ASN A 16 15.09 1.98 -2.39
N TRP A 17 15.90 0.93 -2.53
CA TRP A 17 15.89 0.09 -3.73
C TRP A 17 14.58 -0.65 -3.95
N ASN A 18 13.92 -1.10 -2.86
CA ASN A 18 12.59 -1.68 -2.93
C ASN A 18 11.55 -0.65 -3.44
N LEU A 19 11.63 0.61 -3.03
CA LEU A 19 10.74 1.67 -3.52
C LEU A 19 10.97 1.95 -5.01
N ILE A 20 12.22 1.99 -5.47
CA ILE A 20 12.51 2.17 -6.90
C ILE A 20 11.92 1.01 -7.71
N PHE A 21 12.13 -0.23 -7.26
CA PHE A 21 11.54 -1.40 -7.89
C PHE A 21 10.00 -1.33 -7.93
N MET A 22 9.37 -1.04 -6.79
CA MET A 22 7.91 -0.94 -6.71
C MET A 22 7.36 0.20 -7.55
N GLN A 23 8.06 1.32 -7.64
CA GLN A 23 7.67 2.43 -8.50
C GLN A 23 7.65 2.00 -9.98
N LEU A 24 8.75 1.40 -10.47
CA LEU A 24 8.83 0.91 -11.85
C LEU A 24 7.73 -0.11 -12.13
N LEU A 25 7.53 -1.08 -11.23
CA LEU A 25 6.48 -2.09 -11.35
C LEU A 25 5.08 -1.45 -11.46
N LEU A 26 4.76 -0.48 -10.60
CA LEU A 26 3.48 0.22 -10.62
C LEU A 26 3.30 1.06 -11.90
N GLU A 27 4.35 1.75 -12.35
CA GLU A 27 4.34 2.57 -13.55
C GLU A 27 4.13 1.73 -14.82
N GLU A 28 4.85 0.60 -14.94
CA GLU A 28 4.69 -0.40 -16.00
C GLU A 28 3.28 -0.98 -16.02
N ASN A 29 2.67 -1.16 -14.85
CA ASN A 29 1.30 -1.60 -14.71
C ASN A 29 0.27 -0.47 -14.84
N GLY A 30 0.64 0.69 -15.35
CA GLY A 30 -0.32 1.72 -15.73
C GLY A 30 -0.82 2.57 -14.57
N PHE A 31 -0.04 2.72 -13.49
CA PHE A 31 -0.26 3.75 -12.46
C PHE A 31 0.59 5.00 -12.70
N THR A 32 0.07 6.16 -12.28
CA THR A 32 0.89 7.31 -11.90
C THR A 32 1.32 7.08 -10.45
N VAL A 33 2.59 7.27 -10.13
CA VAL A 33 3.11 6.98 -8.79
C VAL A 33 3.54 8.28 -8.10
N ILE A 34 3.06 8.47 -6.86
CA ILE A 34 3.61 9.43 -5.92
C ILE A 34 4.42 8.63 -4.90
N ASN A 35 5.73 8.63 -5.09
CA ASN A 35 6.67 8.00 -4.18
C ASN A 35 7.05 8.99 -3.07
N LEU A 36 6.56 8.77 -1.86
CA LEU A 36 6.88 9.62 -0.70
C LEU A 36 8.29 9.37 -0.15
N GLY A 37 8.97 8.34 -0.63
CA GLY A 37 10.25 7.92 -0.11
C GLY A 37 10.14 7.07 1.15
N PRO A 38 11.30 6.78 1.78
CA PRO A 38 11.38 5.94 2.96
C PRO A 38 11.10 6.75 4.23
N CYS A 39 10.95 6.04 5.35
CA CYS A 39 10.89 6.60 6.70
C CYS A 39 9.79 7.67 6.89
N VAL A 40 8.66 7.53 6.18
CA VAL A 40 7.57 8.51 6.22
C VAL A 40 6.78 8.35 7.53
N PRO A 41 6.64 9.41 8.34
CA PRO A 41 5.80 9.39 9.53
C PRO A 41 4.32 9.13 9.21
N TYR A 42 3.58 8.53 10.16
CA TYR A 42 2.19 8.12 9.95
C TYR A 42 1.25 9.28 9.58
N ASP A 43 1.42 10.43 10.23
CA ASP A 43 0.64 11.64 10.01
C ASP A 43 0.89 12.25 8.61
N LEU A 44 2.15 12.20 8.15
CA LEU A 44 2.52 12.65 6.81
C LEU A 44 1.92 11.74 5.73
N LEU A 45 1.92 10.43 5.94
CA LEU A 45 1.25 9.48 5.04
C LEU A 45 -0.25 9.75 4.95
N ALA A 46 -0.94 9.89 6.08
CA ALA A 46 -2.37 10.19 6.11
C ALA A 46 -2.68 11.53 5.41
N SER A 47 -1.89 12.57 5.69
CA SER A 47 -2.02 13.88 5.04
C SER A 47 -1.83 13.80 3.52
N ALA A 48 -0.85 13.02 3.07
CA ALA A 48 -0.62 12.80 1.64
C ALA A 48 -1.77 12.03 0.99
N CYS A 49 -2.34 11.03 1.67
CA CYS A 49 -3.51 10.30 1.19
C CYS A 49 -4.72 11.23 1.01
N LEU A 50 -5.02 12.09 2.00
CA LEU A 50 -6.11 13.06 1.90
C LEU A 50 -5.88 14.07 0.77
N LYS A 51 -4.64 14.56 0.63
CA LYS A 51 -4.29 15.54 -0.40
C LYS A 51 -4.41 14.99 -1.81
N HIS A 52 -3.96 13.75 -2.02
CA HIS A 52 -3.82 13.17 -3.36
C HIS A 52 -4.95 12.23 -3.76
N ASN A 53 -5.76 11.78 -2.79
CA ASN A 53 -6.85 10.81 -2.98
C ASN A 53 -6.43 9.63 -3.86
N PRO A 54 -5.39 8.86 -3.46
CA PRO A 54 -4.86 7.79 -4.30
C PRO A 54 -5.86 6.64 -4.44
N ASP A 55 -5.84 5.96 -5.58
CA ASP A 55 -6.63 4.74 -5.78
C ASP A 55 -6.04 3.56 -5.03
N VAL A 56 -4.76 3.64 -4.64
CA VAL A 56 -4.06 2.62 -3.86
C VAL A 56 -2.88 3.20 -3.09
N VAL A 57 -2.64 2.67 -1.89
CA VAL A 57 -1.42 2.91 -1.11
C VAL A 57 -0.62 1.62 -0.99
N VAL A 58 0.67 1.68 -1.27
CA VAL A 58 1.60 0.55 -1.23
C VAL A 58 2.70 0.85 -0.23
N VAL A 59 2.82 -0.01 0.78
CA VAL A 59 3.87 0.04 1.80
C VAL A 59 4.87 -1.08 1.52
N SER A 60 6.06 -0.75 1.06
CA SER A 60 7.15 -1.71 0.85
C SER A 60 8.12 -1.67 2.01
N THR A 61 8.35 -2.78 2.69
CA THR A 61 9.24 -2.84 3.84
C THR A 61 10.05 -4.12 3.87
N ILE A 62 11.35 -4.00 4.12
CA ILE A 62 12.28 -5.13 4.15
C ILE A 62 13.18 -5.15 5.41
N ASN A 63 13.05 -4.16 6.31
CA ASN A 63 13.84 -4.12 7.55
C ASN A 63 13.37 -5.13 8.61
N GLY A 64 12.21 -5.77 8.43
CA GLY A 64 11.65 -6.73 9.38
C GLY A 64 10.75 -6.13 10.46
N HIS A 65 10.39 -4.85 10.37
CA HIS A 65 9.43 -4.20 11.27
C HIS A 65 8.02 -4.04 10.67
N GLY A 66 7.78 -4.62 9.48
CA GLY A 66 6.53 -4.44 8.74
C GLY A 66 5.27 -4.86 9.51
N PHE A 67 5.35 -5.86 10.39
CA PHE A 67 4.24 -6.25 11.24
C PHE A 67 3.94 -5.20 12.31
N ILE A 68 4.93 -4.82 13.11
CA ILE A 68 4.75 -3.92 14.25
C ILE A 68 4.37 -2.52 13.76
N GLU A 69 5.19 -1.94 12.87
CA GLU A 69 4.97 -0.57 12.40
C GLU A 69 3.87 -0.50 11.33
N GLY A 70 3.69 -1.54 10.52
CA GLY A 70 2.57 -1.58 9.56
C GLY A 70 1.23 -1.64 10.27
N LYS A 71 1.11 -2.43 11.36
CA LYS A 71 -0.12 -2.49 12.16
C LYS A 71 -0.46 -1.14 12.80
N ALA A 72 0.53 -0.43 13.33
CA ALA A 72 0.36 0.93 13.84
C ALA A 72 -0.05 1.90 12.71
N LEU A 73 0.66 1.88 11.58
CA LEU A 73 0.41 2.73 10.42
C LEU A 73 -1.04 2.61 9.94
N ILE A 74 -1.52 1.39 9.69
CA ILE A 74 -2.88 1.18 9.19
C ILE A 74 -3.93 1.55 10.23
N THR A 75 -3.68 1.21 11.50
CA THR A 75 -4.61 1.53 12.60
C THR A 75 -4.80 3.04 12.73
N GLU A 76 -3.72 3.83 12.71
CA GLU A 76 -3.82 5.28 12.77
C GLU A 76 -4.45 5.86 11.51
N THR A 77 -4.08 5.36 10.33
CA THR A 77 -4.65 5.83 9.06
C THR A 77 -6.15 5.59 8.96
N ARG A 78 -6.65 4.45 9.44
CA ARG A 78 -8.08 4.11 9.40
C ARG A 78 -8.94 4.95 10.35
N LYS A 79 -8.34 5.63 11.33
CA LYS A 79 -9.05 6.60 12.18
C LYS A 79 -9.33 7.92 11.46
N VAL A 80 -8.68 8.19 10.33
CA VAL A 80 -8.79 9.45 9.59
C VAL A 80 -10.02 9.42 8.68
N PRO A 81 -10.99 10.34 8.85
CA PRO A 81 -12.16 10.42 7.98
C PRO A 81 -11.76 10.63 6.52
N GLY A 82 -12.44 9.92 5.61
CA GLY A 82 -12.15 9.96 4.17
C GLY A 82 -11.12 8.94 3.69
N LEU A 83 -10.43 8.22 4.59
CA LEU A 83 -9.47 7.17 4.23
C LEU A 83 -9.94 5.75 4.53
N ALA A 84 -11.19 5.56 5.00
CA ALA A 84 -11.69 4.23 5.39
C ALA A 84 -11.64 3.21 4.24
N ASP A 85 -12.01 3.63 3.03
CA ASP A 85 -12.14 2.74 1.87
C ASP A 85 -10.90 2.71 0.97
N THR A 86 -9.89 3.55 1.22
CA THR A 86 -8.65 3.55 0.43
C THR A 86 -7.96 2.19 0.57
N PRO A 87 -7.64 1.46 -0.51
CA PRO A 87 -6.99 0.16 -0.39
C PRO A 87 -5.51 0.34 -0.07
N PHE A 88 -5.08 -0.32 1.01
CA PHE A 88 -3.69 -0.36 1.45
C PHE A 88 -3.14 -1.78 1.22
N PHE A 89 -1.94 -1.85 0.65
CA PHE A 89 -1.14 -3.08 0.56
C PHE A 89 0.15 -2.90 1.35
N ILE A 90 0.61 -3.96 1.98
CA ILE A 90 1.93 -4.02 2.61
C ILE A 90 2.67 -5.25 2.13
N GLY A 91 3.96 -5.13 1.82
CA GLY A 91 4.74 -6.24 1.29
C GLY A 91 6.23 -6.17 1.61
N GLY A 92 6.87 -7.34 1.55
CA GLY A 92 8.31 -7.53 1.73
C GLY A 92 8.62 -8.44 2.92
N LYS A 93 9.47 -8.00 3.84
CA LYS A 93 9.83 -8.74 5.06
C LYS A 93 9.05 -8.18 6.25
N LEU A 94 7.96 -8.86 6.62
CA LEU A 94 7.05 -8.39 7.67
C LEU A 94 7.62 -8.56 9.08
N SER A 95 8.52 -9.52 9.29
CA SER A 95 9.15 -9.75 10.59
C SER A 95 10.60 -10.23 10.42
N THR A 96 11.40 -10.04 11.47
CA THR A 96 12.70 -10.70 11.60
C THR A 96 12.58 -12.20 11.84
N ASP A 97 11.45 -12.64 12.41
CA ASP A 97 11.12 -14.05 12.61
C ASP A 97 10.28 -14.57 11.44
N ALA A 98 10.89 -15.45 10.63
CA ALA A 98 10.24 -16.05 9.47
C ALA A 98 9.19 -17.12 9.81
N THR A 99 9.16 -17.63 11.04
CA THR A 99 8.28 -18.75 11.45
C THR A 99 6.83 -18.32 11.63
N LEU A 100 6.60 -17.04 11.99
CA LEU A 100 5.27 -16.48 12.27
C LEU A 100 4.74 -15.58 11.15
N SER A 101 5.47 -15.43 10.04
CA SER A 101 5.17 -14.43 9.03
C SER A 101 3.79 -14.57 8.39
N HIS A 102 3.26 -15.79 8.28
CA HIS A 102 1.93 -16.02 7.73
C HIS A 102 0.81 -15.50 8.66
N LEU A 103 0.99 -15.66 9.97
CA LEU A 103 0.06 -15.13 10.98
C LEU A 103 0.11 -13.60 11.00
N TYR A 104 1.30 -13.01 10.86
CA TYR A 104 1.45 -11.56 10.76
C TYR A 104 0.75 -10.96 9.55
N ALA A 105 0.80 -11.63 8.39
CA ALA A 105 0.04 -11.17 7.22
C ALA A 105 -1.47 -11.16 7.47
N VAL A 106 -2.01 -12.22 8.08
CA VAL A 106 -3.43 -12.30 8.45
C VAL A 106 -3.82 -11.19 9.44
N GLU A 107 -2.99 -10.95 10.46
CA GLU A 107 -3.25 -9.88 11.43
C GLU A 107 -3.22 -8.47 10.82
N LEU A 108 -2.33 -8.22 9.86
CA LEU A 108 -2.29 -6.94 9.13
C LEU A 108 -3.53 -6.76 8.27
N GLU A 109 -4.02 -7.82 7.63
CA GLU A 109 -5.27 -7.78 6.87
C GLU A 109 -6.47 -7.47 7.80
N LEU A 110 -6.54 -8.11 8.97
CA LEU A 110 -7.55 -7.81 9.99
C LEU A 110 -7.44 -6.38 10.54
N ALA A 111 -6.23 -5.81 10.60
CA ALA A 111 -6.01 -4.43 11.03
C ALA A 111 -6.43 -3.38 9.98
N GLY A 112 -6.73 -3.80 8.74
CA GLY A 112 -7.30 -2.93 7.71
C GLY A 112 -6.48 -2.83 6.43
N TYR A 113 -5.41 -3.61 6.26
CA TYR A 113 -4.81 -3.79 4.95
C TYR A 113 -5.73 -4.63 4.07
N ARG A 114 -5.78 -4.32 2.77
CA ARG A 114 -6.52 -5.15 1.81
C ARG A 114 -5.82 -6.49 1.60
N LYS A 115 -4.49 -6.48 1.56
CA LYS A 115 -3.66 -7.68 1.48
C LYS A 115 -2.28 -7.39 2.06
N ALA A 116 -1.72 -8.36 2.78
CA ALA A 116 -0.34 -8.33 3.25
C ALA A 116 0.47 -9.45 2.61
N PHE A 117 1.61 -9.11 2.02
CA PHE A 117 2.49 -10.05 1.31
C PHE A 117 3.78 -10.25 2.09
N ASN A 118 4.10 -11.49 2.41
CA ASN A 118 5.38 -11.83 3.03
C ASN A 118 6.24 -12.62 2.06
N GLY A 119 7.39 -12.05 1.66
CA GLY A 119 8.25 -12.66 0.65
C GLY A 119 7.89 -12.28 -0.79
N GLY A 120 8.60 -12.89 -1.75
CA GLY A 120 8.53 -12.55 -3.18
C GLY A 120 7.50 -13.32 -4.00
N ASP A 121 6.85 -14.32 -3.41
CA ASP A 121 5.83 -15.17 -4.03
C ASP A 121 4.45 -14.51 -4.15
N GLY A 122 4.22 -13.42 -3.43
CA GLY A 122 2.96 -12.64 -3.48
C GLY A 122 2.77 -11.79 -4.74
N LEU A 123 3.78 -11.68 -5.61
CA LEU A 123 3.75 -10.76 -6.75
C LEU A 123 2.60 -11.04 -7.75
N PRO A 124 2.30 -12.28 -8.15
CA PRO A 124 1.18 -12.55 -9.05
C PRO A 124 -0.19 -12.12 -8.50
N ASP A 125 -0.46 -12.37 -7.21
CA ASP A 125 -1.69 -11.90 -6.55
C ASP A 125 -1.70 -10.37 -6.47
N PHE A 126 -0.59 -9.74 -6.10
CA PHE A 126 -0.51 -8.28 -6.09
C PHE A 126 -0.84 -7.66 -7.45
N LEU A 127 -0.29 -8.19 -8.55
CA LEU A 127 -0.61 -7.73 -9.90
C LEU A 127 -2.09 -7.92 -10.25
N GLN A 128 -2.69 -9.05 -9.84
CA GLN A 128 -4.13 -9.27 -10.02
C GLN A 128 -4.97 -8.23 -9.26
N GLN A 129 -4.58 -7.86 -8.04
CA GLN A 129 -5.26 -6.81 -7.27
C GLN A 129 -5.15 -5.44 -7.94
N LEU A 130 -3.98 -5.11 -8.51
CA LEU A 130 -3.76 -3.86 -9.23
C LEU A 130 -4.66 -3.75 -10.47
N GLU A 131 -4.82 -4.84 -11.23
CA GLU A 131 -5.75 -4.87 -12.37
C GLU A 131 -7.19 -4.58 -11.93
N GLN A 132 -7.66 -5.20 -10.84
CA GLN A 132 -9.01 -4.96 -10.31
C GLN A 132 -9.23 -3.48 -9.94
N ILE A 133 -8.23 -2.83 -9.35
CA ILE A 133 -8.29 -1.41 -8.99
C ILE A 133 -8.41 -0.54 -10.24
N LYS A 134 -7.59 -0.81 -11.27
CA LYS A 134 -7.66 -0.08 -12.55
C LYS A 134 -8.99 -0.27 -13.27
N SER A 135 -9.51 -1.49 -13.32
CA SER A 135 -10.82 -1.77 -13.94
C SER A 135 -11.93 -0.98 -13.25
N ARG A 136 -11.97 -0.97 -11.91
CA ARG A 136 -12.97 -0.21 -11.14
C ARG A 136 -12.89 1.30 -11.40
N LYS A 137 -11.69 1.88 -11.42
CA LYS A 137 -11.51 3.31 -11.72
C LYS A 137 -12.01 3.65 -13.13
N THR A 138 -11.74 2.78 -14.09
CA THR A 138 -12.20 2.96 -15.48
C THR A 138 -13.72 2.97 -15.53
N THR A 139 -14.39 2.00 -14.90
CA THR A 139 -15.86 1.94 -14.83
C THR A 139 -16.47 3.19 -14.18
N LEU A 140 -15.92 3.65 -13.06
CA LEU A 140 -16.40 4.86 -12.37
C LEU A 140 -16.25 6.13 -13.22
N SER A 141 -15.20 6.21 -14.04
CA SER A 141 -14.99 7.36 -14.94
C SER A 141 -15.93 7.40 -16.16
N VAL A 142 -16.61 6.29 -16.46
CA VAL A 142 -17.52 6.16 -17.61
C VAL A 142 -18.99 6.37 -17.21
N LEU A 143 -19.33 6.28 -15.92
CA LEU A 143 -20.68 6.54 -15.44
C LEU A 143 -21.05 8.03 -15.56
N PRO A 144 -22.26 8.37 -16.04
CA PRO A 144 -22.71 9.75 -16.05
C PRO A 144 -22.80 10.29 -14.62
N PRO A 145 -22.55 11.59 -14.39
CA PRO A 145 -22.64 12.18 -13.06
C PRO A 145 -24.05 11.98 -12.49
N PRO A 146 -24.18 11.78 -11.16
CA PRO A 146 -25.49 11.69 -10.53
C PRO A 146 -26.29 12.96 -10.83
N ARG A 147 -27.58 12.78 -11.17
CA ARG A 147 -28.53 13.87 -11.46
C ARG A 147 -28.87 14.67 -10.22
#